data_AF-A0A2S6NM25-F1
#
_entry.id   AF-A0A2S6NM25-F1
#
_cell.length_a   1.000
_cell.length_b   1.000
_cell.length_c   1.000
_cell.angle_alpha   90.00
_cell.angle_beta   90.00
_cell.angle_gamma   90.00
#
_symmetry.space_group_name_H-M   'P 1'
#
loop_
_entity.id
_entity.type
_entity.pdbx_description
1 polymer ?
#
loop_
_entity_poly.entity_id
_entity_poly.type
_entity_poly.pdbx_seq_one_letter_code
_entity_poly.pdbx_strand_id
1 'polypeptide(L)'
;MLPIRILVATTFGAALFLSAAQYANAAETPLDTAVATGAHLFATATFGGNGRTCESCHLDGGKAPGQFNDRKLPSLVNAAAIFPRFSRGAGRVVTLEGQVQGCIKGALEGTPPELGSPDLIAITAYLGSIAKGQQVEIGGTPK
;
A
#
# COMPACT_ATOMS: atom_id res chain seq x y z
N MET A 1 9.42 -22.14 75.61
CA MET A 1 8.40 -21.26 75.00
C MET A 1 9.10 -20.26 74.10
N LEU A 2 9.07 -20.50 72.77
CA LEU A 2 8.96 -19.53 71.68
C LEU A 2 9.12 -20.32 70.35
N PRO A 3 8.11 -20.43 69.47
CA PRO A 3 8.21 -21.21 68.24
C PRO A 3 8.84 -20.36 67.12
N ILE A 4 9.96 -20.82 66.55
CA ILE A 4 10.57 -20.20 65.38
C ILE A 4 9.83 -20.69 64.13
N ARG A 5 9.37 -19.71 63.36
CA ARG A 5 8.52 -19.83 62.18
C ARG A 5 9.28 -20.45 61.00
N ILE A 6 8.56 -21.29 60.29
CA ILE A 6 8.88 -21.82 58.97
C ILE A 6 9.04 -20.66 57.97
N LEU A 7 10.13 -20.66 57.20
CA LEU A 7 10.15 -20.00 55.88
C LEU A 7 10.64 -21.02 54.85
N VAL A 8 9.69 -21.64 54.16
CA VAL A 8 9.95 -22.41 52.94
C VAL A 8 10.36 -21.41 51.88
N ALA A 9 11.64 -21.37 51.54
CA ALA A 9 12.11 -20.67 50.35
C ALA A 9 11.66 -21.46 49.12
N THR A 10 10.49 -21.13 48.60
CA THR A 10 10.07 -21.57 47.27
C THR A 10 10.98 -20.93 46.24
N THR A 11 11.88 -21.72 45.68
CA THR A 11 12.62 -21.38 44.46
C THR A 11 11.63 -21.23 43.32
N PHE A 12 11.09 -20.02 43.15
CA PHE A 12 10.28 -19.68 41.97
C PHE A 12 11.18 -19.76 40.75
N GLY A 13 10.78 -20.61 39.80
CA GLY A 13 11.54 -20.97 38.63
C GLY A 13 11.94 -19.76 37.79
N ALA A 14 13.22 -19.75 37.40
CA ALA A 14 13.69 -18.98 36.26
C ALA A 14 13.13 -19.62 34.97
N ALA A 15 11.87 -19.36 34.69
CA ALA A 15 11.24 -19.73 33.43
C ALA A 15 10.77 -18.46 32.71
N LEU A 16 11.43 -18.20 31.57
CA LEU A 16 10.80 -17.63 30.39
C LEU A 16 10.31 -16.17 30.51
N PHE A 17 11.24 -15.23 30.65
CA PHE A 17 11.07 -13.91 30.05
C PHE A 17 11.73 -13.90 28.66
N LEU A 18 11.17 -14.63 27.70
CA LEU A 18 11.36 -14.26 26.29
C LEU A 18 10.54 -12.99 26.07
N SER A 19 11.21 -11.85 26.12
CA SER A 19 10.59 -10.56 25.85
C SER A 19 9.92 -10.56 24.47
N ALA A 20 8.62 -10.28 24.44
CA ALA A 20 7.84 -10.00 23.23
C ALA A 20 8.43 -8.87 22.34
N ALA A 21 9.46 -8.17 22.82
CA ALA A 21 10.21 -7.16 22.09
C ALA A 21 11.09 -7.73 20.95
N GLN A 22 11.39 -9.03 20.93
CA GLN A 22 12.26 -9.62 19.90
C GLN A 22 11.59 -9.75 18.52
N TYR A 23 10.25 -9.61 18.43
CA TYR A 23 9.51 -9.65 17.16
C TYR A 23 9.20 -8.27 16.58
N ALA A 24 9.52 -7.18 17.30
CA ALA A 24 9.19 -5.82 16.89
C ALA A 24 10.14 -5.23 15.82
N ASN A 25 11.19 -5.95 15.42
CA ASN A 25 12.20 -5.46 14.48
C ASN A 25 12.69 -6.57 13.53
N ALA A 26 11.78 -7.22 12.80
CA ALA A 26 12.20 -7.72 11.49
C ALA A 26 12.60 -6.47 10.70
N ALA A 27 13.88 -6.33 10.37
CA ALA A 27 14.39 -5.15 9.67
C ALA A 27 13.51 -4.86 8.44
N GLU A 28 12.91 -3.68 8.40
CA GLU A 28 12.04 -3.25 7.31
C GLU A 28 12.83 -3.33 5.99
N THR A 29 12.32 -4.11 5.03
CA THR A 29 13.06 -4.31 3.78
C THR A 29 12.98 -3.04 2.92
N PRO A 30 13.90 -2.82 1.97
CA PRO A 30 13.76 -1.74 0.99
C PRO A 30 12.41 -1.75 0.25
N LEU A 31 11.80 -2.94 0.09
CA LEU A 31 10.46 -3.07 -0.48
C LEU A 31 9.37 -2.57 0.47
N ASP A 32 9.46 -2.89 1.76
CA ASP A 32 8.50 -2.40 2.77
C ASP A 32 8.54 -0.86 2.83
N THR A 33 9.75 -0.27 2.81
CA THR A 33 9.91 1.19 2.73
C THR A 33 9.30 1.78 1.47
N ALA A 34 9.46 1.13 0.30
CA ALA A 34 8.85 1.59 -0.95
C ALA A 34 7.30 1.51 -0.88
N VAL A 35 6.75 0.45 -0.29
CA VAL A 35 5.29 0.31 -0.07
C VAL A 35 4.77 1.40 0.87
N ALA A 36 5.46 1.65 1.98
CA ALA A 36 5.09 2.70 2.93
C ALA A 36 5.16 4.10 2.28
N THR A 37 6.21 4.36 1.51
CA THR A 37 6.36 5.61 0.74
C THR A 37 5.23 5.76 -0.28
N GLY A 38 4.89 4.68 -1.00
CA GLY A 38 3.80 4.68 -1.97
C GLY A 38 2.45 4.94 -1.33
N ALA A 39 2.17 4.34 -0.17
CA ALA A 39 0.96 4.61 0.61
C ALA A 39 0.87 6.07 1.03
N HIS A 40 1.99 6.66 1.49
CA HIS A 40 2.05 8.07 1.83
C HIS A 40 1.77 8.96 0.62
N LEU A 41 2.49 8.75 -0.50
CA LEU A 41 2.28 9.51 -1.74
C LEU A 41 0.85 9.38 -2.26
N PHE A 42 0.25 8.19 -2.19
CA PHE A 42 -1.15 7.97 -2.59
C PHE A 42 -2.13 8.87 -1.81
N ALA A 43 -1.90 9.00 -0.51
CA ALA A 43 -2.74 9.79 0.37
C ALA A 43 -2.49 11.30 0.23
N THR A 44 -1.24 11.71 0.05
CA THR A 44 -0.82 13.12 0.27
C THR A 44 -0.31 13.85 -0.96
N ALA A 45 0.17 13.15 -1.99
CA ALA A 45 0.83 13.82 -3.10
C ALA A 45 -0.19 14.40 -4.10
N THR A 46 -0.05 15.70 -4.34
CA THR A 46 -0.82 16.42 -5.37
C THR A 46 -0.10 16.45 -6.71
N PHE A 47 1.19 16.09 -6.73
CA PHE A 47 2.07 16.19 -7.90
C PHE A 47 2.06 17.59 -8.55
N GLY A 48 1.87 18.64 -7.73
CA GLY A 48 1.80 20.02 -8.18
C GLY A 48 0.51 20.39 -8.92
N GLY A 49 -0.52 19.56 -8.85
CA GLY A 49 -1.78 19.75 -9.56
C GLY A 49 -2.86 20.51 -8.78
N ASN A 50 -4.12 20.20 -9.07
CA ASN A 50 -5.33 20.88 -8.60
C ASN A 50 -5.69 20.69 -7.11
N GLY A 51 -4.73 20.28 -6.28
CA GLY A 51 -4.92 20.02 -4.84
C GLY A 51 -5.53 18.65 -4.50
N ARG A 52 -5.94 17.86 -5.50
CA ARG A 52 -6.37 16.46 -5.28
C ARG A 52 -5.17 15.53 -5.13
N THR A 53 -5.39 14.44 -4.42
CA THR A 53 -4.47 13.29 -4.28
C THR A 53 -5.11 12.05 -4.90
N CYS A 54 -4.41 10.92 -4.98
CA CYS A 54 -5.00 9.66 -5.43
C CYS A 54 -6.22 9.27 -4.57
N GLU A 55 -6.09 9.45 -3.26
CA GLU A 55 -7.14 9.16 -2.28
C GLU A 55 -8.36 10.08 -2.38
N SER A 56 -8.23 11.25 -3.00
CA SER A 56 -9.38 12.12 -3.29
C SER A 56 -10.44 11.45 -4.18
N CYS A 57 -10.04 10.44 -4.98
CA CYS A 57 -10.95 9.69 -5.85
C CYS A 57 -10.99 8.19 -5.51
N HIS A 58 -9.89 7.62 -5.05
CA HIS A 58 -9.74 6.20 -4.71
C HIS A 58 -9.73 5.99 -3.19
N LEU A 59 -10.92 5.78 -2.64
CA LEU A 59 -11.18 5.76 -1.20
C LEU A 59 -10.55 4.55 -0.48
N ASP A 60 -10.35 4.67 0.83
CA ASP A 60 -9.78 3.63 1.70
C ASP A 60 -8.42 3.12 1.20
N GLY A 61 -7.50 4.05 0.88
CA GLY A 61 -6.21 3.70 0.26
C GLY A 61 -6.37 2.95 -1.08
N GLY A 62 -7.46 3.22 -1.81
CA GLY A 62 -7.82 2.53 -3.04
C GLY A 62 -8.41 1.13 -2.87
N LYS A 63 -8.72 0.68 -1.65
CA LYS A 63 -9.31 -0.65 -1.42
C LYS A 63 -10.82 -0.68 -1.59
N ALA A 64 -11.48 0.46 -1.50
CA ALA A 64 -12.91 0.60 -1.72
C ALA A 64 -13.22 1.17 -3.12
N PRO A 65 -14.43 0.93 -3.66
CA PRO A 65 -14.92 1.68 -4.80
C PRO A 65 -14.87 3.18 -4.55
N GLY A 66 -14.42 3.92 -5.56
CA GLY A 66 -14.21 5.35 -5.51
C GLY A 66 -15.13 6.12 -6.45
N GLN A 67 -14.85 7.41 -6.62
CA GLN A 67 -15.59 8.27 -7.51
C GLN A 67 -14.70 9.41 -8.05
N PHE A 68 -14.86 9.74 -9.33
CA PHE A 68 -14.30 10.93 -9.94
C PHE A 68 -15.40 11.66 -10.69
N ASN A 69 -15.78 12.86 -10.21
CA ASN A 69 -16.98 13.57 -10.62
C ASN A 69 -18.21 12.64 -10.53
N ASP A 70 -19.00 12.48 -11.58
CA ASP A 70 -20.18 11.61 -11.59
C ASP A 70 -19.87 10.12 -11.92
N ARG A 71 -18.59 9.79 -12.12
CA ARG A 71 -18.17 8.45 -12.54
C ARG A 71 -17.67 7.63 -11.35
N LYS A 72 -18.30 6.47 -11.11
CA LYS A 72 -17.80 5.45 -10.18
C LYS A 72 -16.47 4.89 -10.65
N LEU A 73 -15.55 4.72 -9.71
CA LEU A 73 -14.28 4.05 -9.93
C LEU A 73 -14.29 2.69 -9.23
N PRO A 74 -13.79 1.64 -9.88
CA PRO A 74 -13.54 0.37 -9.21
C PRO A 74 -12.51 0.55 -8.09
N SER A 75 -12.47 -0.40 -7.17
CA SER A 75 -11.34 -0.55 -6.26
C SER A 75 -10.06 -0.85 -7.04
N LEU A 76 -8.92 -0.59 -6.41
CA LEU A 76 -7.59 -0.85 -6.97
C LEU A 76 -7.02 -2.20 -6.49
N VAL A 77 -7.80 -2.99 -5.75
CA VAL A 77 -7.34 -4.25 -5.13
C VAL A 77 -6.91 -5.33 -6.11
N ASN A 78 -7.15 -5.17 -7.42
CA ASN A 78 -6.59 -6.04 -8.45
C ASN A 78 -5.79 -5.32 -9.52
N ALA A 79 -5.48 -4.03 -9.33
CA ALA A 79 -4.81 -3.23 -10.34
C ALA A 79 -3.47 -3.84 -10.75
N ALA A 80 -2.60 -4.24 -9.82
CA ALA A 80 -1.32 -4.84 -10.18
C ALA A 80 -1.42 -6.23 -10.83
N ALA A 81 -2.57 -6.91 -10.73
CA ALA A 81 -2.76 -8.25 -11.28
C ALA A 81 -3.30 -8.25 -12.71
N ILE A 82 -3.92 -7.15 -13.16
CA ILE A 82 -4.62 -7.08 -14.45
C ILE A 82 -3.91 -6.22 -15.51
N PHE A 83 -2.85 -5.51 -15.14
CA PHE A 83 -2.02 -4.76 -16.06
C PHE A 83 -0.82 -5.59 -16.55
N PRO A 84 -0.30 -5.36 -17.77
CA PRO A 84 -0.77 -4.39 -18.75
C PRO A 84 -2.13 -4.76 -19.35
N ARG A 85 -2.88 -3.76 -19.81
CA ARG A 85 -4.21 -3.94 -20.40
C ARG A 85 -4.48 -2.98 -21.54
N PHE A 86 -5.42 -3.33 -22.41
CA PHE A 86 -5.95 -2.39 -23.39
C PHE A 86 -6.77 -1.29 -22.70
N SER A 87 -6.43 -0.03 -22.97
CA SER A 87 -7.21 1.13 -22.57
C SER A 87 -7.97 1.67 -23.77
N ARG A 88 -9.31 1.62 -23.71
CA ARG A 88 -10.16 2.21 -24.76
C ARG A 88 -9.93 3.71 -24.90
N GLY A 89 -9.75 4.42 -23.78
CA GLY A 89 -9.51 5.86 -23.79
C GLY A 89 -8.17 6.26 -24.41
N ALA A 90 -7.14 5.41 -24.29
CA ALA A 90 -5.83 5.64 -24.90
C ALA A 90 -5.66 5.00 -26.29
N GLY A 91 -6.59 4.13 -26.71
CA GLY A 91 -6.50 3.39 -27.97
C GLY A 91 -5.34 2.40 -28.07
N ARG A 92 -4.73 2.02 -26.93
CA ARG A 92 -3.52 1.18 -26.88
C ARG A 92 -3.41 0.39 -25.59
N VAL A 93 -2.47 -0.54 -25.55
CA VAL A 93 -2.05 -1.20 -24.31
C VAL A 93 -1.31 -0.19 -23.41
N VAL A 94 -1.63 -0.21 -22.13
CA VAL A 94 -1.01 0.61 -21.08
C VAL A 94 -0.48 -0.28 -19.95
N THR A 95 0.65 0.11 -19.36
CA THR A 95 1.18 -0.50 -18.13
C THR A 95 0.49 0.11 -16.89
N LEU A 96 0.75 -0.47 -15.71
CA LEU A 96 0.24 0.10 -14.46
C LEU A 96 0.81 1.50 -14.23
N GLU A 97 2.11 1.68 -14.43
CA GLU A 97 2.82 2.97 -14.35
C GLU A 97 2.23 3.99 -15.31
N GLY A 98 1.99 3.58 -16.56
CA GLY A 98 1.38 4.45 -17.57
C GLY A 98 -0.04 4.87 -17.22
N GLN A 99 -0.81 3.99 -16.56
CA GLN A 99 -2.13 4.35 -16.03
C GLN A 99 -2.04 5.32 -14.87
N VAL A 100 -1.11 5.11 -13.92
CA VAL A 100 -0.85 6.02 -12.81
C VAL A 100 -0.47 7.41 -13.33
N GLN A 101 0.47 7.49 -14.28
CA GLN A 101 0.84 8.76 -14.90
C GLN A 101 -0.34 9.44 -15.62
N GLY A 102 -1.17 8.65 -16.31
CA GLY A 102 -2.40 9.15 -16.95
C GLY A 102 -3.38 9.74 -15.93
N CYS A 103 -3.57 9.09 -14.78
CA CYS A 103 -4.40 9.61 -13.70
C CYS A 103 -3.82 10.88 -13.09
N ILE A 104 -2.51 10.94 -12.83
CA ILE A 104 -1.86 12.15 -12.28
C ILE A 104 -2.04 13.32 -13.24
N LYS A 105 -1.78 13.13 -14.54
CA LYS A 105 -1.93 14.18 -15.55
C LYS A 105 -3.37 14.62 -15.74
N GLY A 106 -4.31 13.67 -15.77
CA GLY A 106 -5.71 13.94 -16.16
C GLY A 106 -6.62 14.31 -14.99
N ALA A 107 -6.56 13.58 -13.88
CA ALA A 107 -7.47 13.75 -12.75
C ALA A 107 -6.91 14.69 -11.68
N LEU A 108 -5.59 14.59 -11.41
CA LEU A 108 -4.92 15.49 -10.47
C LEU A 108 -4.44 16.78 -11.14
N GLU A 109 -4.39 16.81 -12.48
CA GLU A 109 -3.83 17.94 -13.25
C GLU A 109 -2.38 18.27 -12.84
N GLY A 110 -1.66 17.26 -12.36
CA GLY A 110 -0.28 17.38 -11.89
C GLY A 110 0.75 16.97 -12.94
N THR A 111 2.03 17.03 -12.54
CA THR A 111 3.16 16.55 -13.34
C THR A 111 3.49 15.10 -12.94
N PRO A 112 3.28 14.10 -13.80
CA PRO A 112 3.57 12.72 -13.46
C PRO A 112 5.06 12.50 -13.20
N PRO A 113 5.44 11.71 -12.17
CA PRO A 113 6.83 11.29 -12.00
C PRO A 113 7.32 10.49 -13.22
N GLU A 114 8.61 10.57 -13.52
CA GLU A 114 9.22 9.86 -14.65
C GLU A 114 9.13 8.33 -14.50
N LEU A 115 9.14 7.61 -15.62
CA LEU A 115 9.20 6.15 -15.59
C LEU A 115 10.49 5.68 -14.89
N GLY A 116 10.35 4.78 -13.92
CA GLY A 116 11.48 4.30 -13.11
C GLY A 116 11.93 5.26 -12.01
N SER A 117 11.28 6.42 -11.83
CA SER A 117 11.56 7.29 -10.69
C SER A 117 11.20 6.61 -9.36
N PRO A 118 11.89 6.94 -8.25
CA PRO A 118 11.58 6.38 -6.93
C PRO A 118 10.11 6.55 -6.53
N ASP A 119 9.52 7.71 -6.82
CA ASP A 119 8.12 7.99 -6.48
C ASP A 119 7.15 7.10 -7.26
N LEU A 120 7.39 6.90 -8.56
CA LEU A 120 6.53 6.03 -9.36
C LEU A 120 6.67 4.57 -8.95
N ILE A 121 7.90 4.12 -8.65
CA ILE A 121 8.17 2.79 -8.12
C ILE A 121 7.45 2.60 -6.78
N ALA A 122 7.49 3.59 -5.88
CA ALA A 122 6.84 3.52 -4.59
C ALA A 122 5.32 3.37 -4.75
N ILE A 123 4.69 4.20 -5.59
CA ILE A 123 3.25 4.12 -5.86
C ILE A 123 2.87 2.75 -6.45
N THR A 124 3.62 2.23 -7.43
CA THR A 124 3.30 0.92 -8.01
C THR A 124 3.57 -0.23 -7.05
N ALA A 125 4.59 -0.13 -6.19
CA ALA A 125 4.83 -1.09 -5.11
C ALA A 125 3.65 -1.11 -4.13
N TYR A 126 3.13 0.05 -3.74
CA TYR A 126 1.93 0.15 -2.92
C TYR A 126 0.72 -0.50 -3.58
N LEU A 127 0.46 -0.21 -4.87
CA LEU A 127 -0.62 -0.86 -5.61
C LEU A 127 -0.44 -2.39 -5.72
N GLY A 128 0.80 -2.86 -5.84
CA GLY A 128 1.14 -4.28 -5.74
C GLY A 128 0.80 -4.87 -4.38
N SER A 129 1.09 -4.15 -3.30
CA SER A 129 0.83 -4.60 -1.93
C SER A 129 -0.67 -4.79 -1.65
N ILE A 130 -1.53 -3.88 -2.12
CA ILE A 130 -2.98 -3.98 -1.94
C ILE A 130 -3.62 -5.01 -2.89
N ALA A 131 -2.89 -5.45 -3.92
CA ALA A 131 -3.29 -6.51 -4.83
C ALA A 131 -2.78 -7.91 -4.46
N LYS A 132 -2.10 -8.04 -3.31
CA LYS A 132 -1.56 -9.32 -2.84
C LYS A 132 -2.67 -10.38 -2.75
N GLY A 133 -2.41 -11.56 -3.31
CA GLY A 133 -3.35 -12.68 -3.32
C GLY A 133 -4.33 -12.68 -4.49
N GLN A 134 -4.37 -11.63 -5.33
CA GLN A 134 -5.10 -11.70 -6.59
C GLN A 134 -4.38 -12.59 -7.61
N GLN A 135 -5.16 -13.30 -8.43
CA GLN A 135 -4.62 -14.06 -9.56
C GLN A 135 -4.18 -13.09 -10.66
N VAL A 136 -3.00 -13.32 -11.24
CA VAL A 136 -2.54 -12.60 -12.43
C VAL A 136 -3.47 -12.93 -13.59
N GLU A 137 -4.10 -11.89 -14.14
CA GLU A 137 -5.09 -11.97 -15.21
C GLU A 137 -4.87 -10.80 -16.17
N ILE A 138 -3.86 -10.91 -17.03
CA ILE A 138 -3.44 -9.83 -17.95
C ILE A 138 -4.62 -9.40 -18.84
N GLY A 139 -4.98 -8.12 -18.79
CA GLY A 139 -6.14 -7.59 -19.50
C GLY A 139 -7.48 -7.74 -18.77
N GLY A 140 -7.47 -8.27 -17.54
CA GLY A 140 -8.66 -8.55 -16.73
C GLY A 140 -9.51 -7.34 -16.36
N THR A 141 -10.66 -7.60 -15.76
CA THR A 141 -11.64 -6.55 -15.40
C THR A 141 -11.31 -5.95 -14.03
N PRO A 142 -11.35 -4.62 -13.84
CA PRO A 142 -11.19 -4.01 -12.52
C PRO A 142 -12.32 -4.42 -11.57
N LYS A 143 -12.03 -4.58 -10.28
CA LYS A 143 -13.01 -5.01 -9.26
C LYS A 143 -13.67 -3.85 -8.52
#